data_AF-A0A7Y2XXU2-F1
#
_entry.id   AF-A0A7Y2XXU2-F1
#
_cell.length_a   1.000
_cell.length_b   1.000
_cell.length_c   1.000
_cell.angle_alpha   90.00
_cell.angle_beta   90.00
_cell.angle_gamma   90.00
#
_symmetry.space_group_name_H-M   'P 1'
#
loop_
_entity.id
_entity.type
_entity.pdbx_description
1 polymer ?
#
loop_
_entity_poly.entity_id
_entity_poly.type
_entity_poly.pdbx_seq_one_letter_code
_entity_poly.pdbx_strand_id
1 'polypeptide(L)'
;MSREYCFNLSVPVADLDNVEELLAQARRNHPGMRVSRKPDRHGCARYYLSFPFSENRPDLVFQTWFQDCLRTEWELFGPNPGRWGLI
;
A
#
# COMPACT_ATOMS: atom_id res chain seq x y z
N MET A 1 -5.75 -0.60 21.41
CA MET A 1 -5.90 -0.34 19.96
C MET A 1 -4.50 -0.26 19.36
N SER A 2 -4.14 -1.21 18.47
CA SER A 2 -2.84 -1.17 17.81
C SER A 2 -2.81 -0.02 16.81
N ARG A 3 -1.78 0.83 16.90
CA ARG A 3 -1.54 1.90 15.92
C ARG A 3 -1.17 1.26 14.58
N GLU A 4 -1.54 1.91 13.49
CA GLU A 4 -1.18 1.48 12.14
C GLU A 4 -0.78 2.67 11.28
N TYR A 5 0.05 2.40 10.28
CA TYR A 5 0.38 3.33 9.23
C TYR A 5 -0.19 2.84 7.91
N CYS A 6 -0.84 3.75 7.19
CA CYS A 6 -1.59 3.40 6.00
C CYS A 6 -1.20 4.24 4.80
N PHE A 7 -1.29 3.62 3.63
CA PHE A 7 -1.10 4.27 2.33
C PHE A 7 -2.34 4.09 1.46
N ASN A 8 -2.58 5.08 0.61
CA ASN A 8 -3.47 4.94 -0.54
C ASN A 8 -2.62 4.85 -1.80
N LEU A 9 -2.80 3.80 -2.57
CA LEU A 9 -2.12 3.57 -3.84
C LEU A 9 -3.15 3.66 -4.96
N SER A 10 -2.89 4.53 -5.94
CA SER A 10 -3.66 4.64 -7.18
C SER A 10 -2.77 4.23 -8.36
N VAL A 11 -3.28 3.36 -9.22
CA VAL A 11 -2.55 2.77 -10.36
C VAL A 11 -3.46 2.72 -11.57
N PRO A 12 -3.02 3.09 -12.78
CA PRO A 12 -3.82 2.90 -13.99
C PRO A 12 -4.29 1.43 -14.14
N VAL A 13 -5.53 1.20 -14.53
CA VAL A 13 -6.07 -0.18 -14.67
C VAL A 13 -5.27 -1.02 -15.67
N ALA A 14 -4.61 -0.39 -16.65
CA ALA A 14 -3.72 -1.06 -17.60
C ALA A 14 -2.52 -1.77 -16.92
N ASP A 15 -2.17 -1.36 -15.70
CA ASP A 15 -1.03 -1.86 -14.93
C ASP A 15 -1.45 -2.79 -13.78
N LEU A 16 -2.71 -3.25 -13.77
CA LEU A 16 -3.28 -4.04 -12.67
C LEU A 16 -2.48 -5.31 -12.35
N ASP A 17 -2.08 -6.06 -13.36
CA ASP A 17 -1.30 -7.29 -13.16
C ASP A 17 0.08 -6.99 -12.54
N ASN A 18 0.73 -5.92 -13.00
CA ASN A 18 2.04 -5.48 -12.51
C ASN A 18 1.97 -5.07 -11.02
N VAL A 19 0.94 -4.29 -10.64
CA VAL A 19 0.78 -3.85 -9.25
C VAL A 19 0.40 -5.02 -8.34
N GLU A 20 -0.41 -5.97 -8.80
CA GLU A 20 -0.78 -7.13 -7.99
C GLU A 20 0.41 -8.04 -7.69
N GLU A 21 1.30 -8.25 -8.66
CA GLU A 21 2.55 -8.99 -8.44
C GLU A 21 3.47 -8.26 -7.44
N LEU A 22 3.66 -6.95 -7.60
CA LEU A 22 4.45 -6.14 -6.67
C LEU A 22 3.87 -6.13 -5.26
N LEU A 23 2.55 -6.01 -5.11
CA LEU A 23 1.89 -6.07 -3.80
C LEU A 23 2.00 -7.46 -3.18
N ALA A 24 1.97 -8.54 -3.97
CA ALA A 24 2.23 -9.88 -3.48
C ALA A 24 3.69 -10.05 -3.00
N GLN A 25 4.66 -9.45 -3.69
CA GLN A 25 6.06 -9.38 -3.22
C GLN A 25 6.19 -8.57 -1.93
N ALA A 26 5.53 -7.41 -1.86
CA ALA A 26 5.53 -6.55 -0.67
C ALA A 26 4.99 -7.30 0.56
N ARG A 27 3.91 -8.08 0.41
CA ARG A 27 3.35 -8.91 1.50
C ARG A 27 4.31 -10.02 1.96
N ARG A 28 5.14 -10.56 1.08
CA ARG A 28 6.19 -11.54 1.46
C ARG A 28 7.29 -10.88 2.28
N ASN A 29 7.70 -9.67 1.90
CA ASN A 29 8.72 -8.89 2.61
C ASN A 29 8.20 -8.32 3.94
N HIS A 30 6.89 -8.06 4.01
CA HIS A 30 6.22 -7.49 5.17
C HIS A 30 4.99 -8.34 5.55
N PRO A 31 5.16 -9.45 6.30
CA PRO A 31 4.06 -10.38 6.60
C PRO A 31 2.86 -9.76 7.34
N GLY A 32 3.08 -8.65 8.05
CA GLY A 32 2.01 -7.89 8.71
C GLY A 32 1.26 -6.90 7.80
N MET A 33 1.73 -6.70 6.56
CA MET A 33 1.11 -5.79 5.61
C MET A 33 -0.26 -6.32 5.16
N ARG A 34 -1.26 -5.46 5.24
CA ARG A 34 -2.60 -5.71 4.73
C ARG A 34 -2.86 -4.88 3.48
N VAL A 35 -3.58 -5.47 2.55
CA VAL A 35 -3.96 -4.86 1.27
C VAL A 35 -5.48 -5.00 1.14
N SER A 36 -6.15 -3.89 0.86
CA SER A 36 -7.58 -3.85 0.56
C SER A 36 -7.79 -3.15 -0.78
N ARG A 37 -8.33 -3.88 -1.76
CA ARG A 37 -8.76 -3.28 -3.03
C ARG A 37 -10.01 -2.44 -2.80
N LYS A 38 -9.99 -1.20 -3.28
CA LYS A 38 -11.16 -0.30 -3.33
C LYS A 38 -11.76 -0.30 -4.74
N PRO A 39 -13.02 0.13 -4.93
CA PRO A 39 -13.57 0.31 -6.27
C PRO A 39 -12.73 1.27 -7.12
N ASP A 40 -12.69 0.98 -8.41
CA ASP A 40 -11.96 1.78 -9.40
C ASP A 40 -12.54 3.17 -9.51
N ARG A 41 -11.68 4.14 -9.84
CA ARG A 41 -12.13 5.52 -10.04
C ARG A 41 -11.28 6.17 -11.11
N HIS A 42 -11.93 6.81 -12.08
CA HIS A 42 -11.30 7.57 -13.17
C HIS A 42 -10.23 6.76 -13.93
N GLY A 43 -10.48 5.48 -14.20
CA GLY A 43 -9.52 4.62 -14.91
C GLY A 43 -8.36 4.11 -14.07
N CYS A 44 -8.38 4.37 -12.75
CA CYS A 44 -7.36 3.89 -11.82
C CYS A 44 -7.91 2.82 -10.85
N ALA A 45 -7.15 1.75 -10.76
CA ALA A 45 -7.15 0.81 -9.65
C ALA A 45 -6.70 1.50 -8.36
N ARG A 46 -7.35 1.18 -7.24
CA ARG A 46 -7.12 1.82 -5.94
C ARG A 46 -6.94 0.79 -4.85
N TYR A 47 -5.88 0.93 -4.07
CA TYR A 47 -5.53 0.04 -2.98
C TYR A 47 -5.34 0.83 -1.70
N TYR A 48 -5.81 0.27 -0.60
CA TYR A 48 -5.51 0.73 0.74
C TYR A 48 -4.55 -0.26 1.38
N LEU A 49 -3.35 0.22 1.73
CA LEU A 49 -2.29 -0.58 2.34
C LEU A 49 -2.21 -0.21 3.82
N SER A 50 -2.07 -1.19 4.71
CA SER A 50 -1.73 -0.90 6.11
C SER A 50 -0.62 -1.76 6.66
N PHE A 51 0.09 -1.16 7.60
CA PHE A 51 1.22 -1.75 8.30
C PHE A 51 0.96 -1.62 9.80
N PRO A 52 1.05 -2.73 10.56
CA PRO A 52 0.99 -2.65 12.01
C PRO A 52 2.15 -1.79 12.53
N PHE A 53 1.86 -0.98 13.56
CA PHE A 53 2.91 -0.21 14.22
C PHE A 53 3.98 -1.14 14.79
N SER A 54 5.22 -0.82 14.47
CA SER A 54 6.43 -1.46 14.96
C SER A 54 7.53 -0.40 15.04
N GLU A 55 8.43 -0.53 16.00
CA GLU A 55 9.60 0.35 16.15
C GLU A 55 10.47 0.36 14.88
N ASN A 56 10.47 -0.77 14.15
CA ASN A 56 11.22 -0.91 12.90
C ASN A 56 10.57 -0.21 11.69
N ARG A 57 9.44 0.48 11.89
CA ARG A 57 8.73 1.28 10.85
C ARG A 57 8.67 0.58 9.48
N PRO A 58 8.05 -0.62 9.40
CA PRO A 58 7.95 -1.38 8.16
C PRO A 58 7.23 -0.60 7.04
N ASP A 59 6.39 0.37 7.42
CA ASP A 59 5.77 1.33 6.52
C ASP A 59 6.79 2.19 5.75
N LEU A 60 7.83 2.68 6.43
CA LEU A 60 8.88 3.48 5.80
C LEU A 60 9.80 2.63 4.94
N VAL A 61 10.13 1.42 5.40
CA VAL A 61 10.91 0.45 4.61
C VAL A 61 10.17 0.12 3.31
N PHE A 62 8.86 -0.14 3.40
CA PHE A 62 8.01 -0.34 2.22
C PHE A 62 8.02 0.90 1.32
N GLN A 63 7.84 2.10 1.87
CA GLN A 63 7.81 3.33 1.07
C GLN A 63 9.08 3.51 0.25
N THR A 64 10.26 3.33 0.86
CA THR A 64 11.55 3.43 0.16
C THR A 64 11.66 2.35 -0.91
N TRP A 65 11.41 1.08 -0.59
CA TRP A 65 11.47 -0.01 -1.56
C TRP A 65 10.48 0.17 -2.73
N PHE A 66 9.27 0.64 -2.43
CA PHE A 66 8.23 0.83 -3.42
C PHE A 66 8.51 2.05 -4.31
N GLN A 67 9.19 3.08 -3.80
CA GLN A 67 9.66 4.23 -4.59
C GLN A 67 10.63 3.80 -5.69
N ASP A 68 11.53 2.85 -5.43
CA ASP A 68 12.45 2.32 -6.44
C ASP A 68 11.73 1.53 -7.56
N CYS A 69 10.54 1.00 -7.24
CA CYS A 69 9.69 0.25 -8.18
C CYS A 69 8.61 1.14 -8.84
N LEU A 70 8.48 2.40 -8.42
CA LEU A 70 7.35 3.25 -8.75
C LEU A 70 7.44 3.70 -10.21
N ARG A 71 6.36 3.49 -10.96
CA ARG A 71 6.21 4.04 -12.30
C ARG A 71 5.67 5.46 -12.21
N THR A 72 6.02 6.31 -13.17
CA THR A 72 5.64 7.74 -13.20
C THR A 72 4.13 7.99 -13.06
N GLU A 73 3.30 7.05 -13.50
CA GLU A 73 1.84 7.17 -13.49
C GLU A 73 1.17 6.62 -12.22
N TRP A 74 1.93 6.02 -11.31
CA TRP A 74 1.40 5.46 -10.06
C TRP A 74 1.52 6.49 -8.94
N GLU A 75 0.52 6.57 -8.08
CA GLU A 75 0.51 7.52 -6.98
C GLU A 75 0.40 6.79 -5.63
N LEU A 76 1.41 6.98 -4.76
CA LEU A 76 1.41 6.47 -3.39
C LEU A 76 1.30 7.62 -2.38
N PHE A 77 0.19 7.69 -1.66
CA PHE A 77 -0.07 8.72 -0.64
C PHE A 77 0.01 8.15 0.78
N GLY A 78 0.88 8.70 1.64
CA GLY A 78 1.11 8.28 3.02
C GLY A 78 2.60 8.32 3.40
N PRO A 79 3.01 7.68 4.51
CA PRO A 79 2.15 6.98 5.48
C PRO A 79 1.35 7.96 6.34
N ASN A 80 0.07 7.66 6.52
CA ASN A 80 -0.80 8.37 7.46
C ASN A 80 -1.09 7.49 8.68
N PRO A 81 -1.20 8.05 9.90
CA PRO A 81 -1.72 7.30 11.03
C PRO A 81 -3.15 6.85 10.72
N GLY A 82 -3.38 5.54 10.77
CA GLY A 82 -4.66 4.92 10.44
C GLY A 82 -5.16 4.00 11.55
N ARG A 83 -6.42 3.61 11.42
CA ARG A 83 -7.03 2.51 12.19
C ARG A 83 -7.66 1.55 11.20
N TRP A 84 -7.28 0.28 11.27
CA TRP A 84 -7.96 -0.77 10.51
C TRP A 84 -9.11 -1.33 11.35
N GLY A 85 -10.32 -1.32 10.81
CA GLY A 85 -11.53 -1.63 11.57
C GLY A 85 -11.99 -0.43 12.39
N LEU A 86 -12.91 0.35 11.82
CA LEU A 86 -13.84 1.09 12.65
C LEU A 86 -14.74 0.04 13.33
N ILE A 87 -14.72 -0.01 14.65
CA ILE A 87 -15.90 -0.44 15.41
C ILE A 87 -16.77 0.81 15.51
#